data_AF-A0A415C2S4-F1
#
_entry.id   AF-A0A415C2S4-F1
#
_cell.length_a   1.000
_cell.length_b   1.000
_cell.length_c   1.000
_cell.angle_alpha   90.00
_cell.angle_beta   90.00
_cell.angle_gamma   90.00
#
_symmetry.space_group_name_H-M   'P 1'
#
loop_
_entity.id
_entity.type
_entity.pdbx_description
1 polymer ?
#
loop_
_entity_poly.entity_id
_entity_poly.type
_entity_poly.pdbx_seq_one_letter_code
_entity_poly.pdbx_strand_id
1 'polypeptide(L)'
;MVKVYARREWHALKKSGGAWKVGRFLAFITVSHPGQGYMFPARAAETVKPIIDAGSAEKLWEDDDSLHRHSTIYVQAPGTPPAGHYAISVYIVPVPDRLPAFQITGSLYLAASRQWDGMLDKPSWPDGYAVTFHVDDRRWITSNYTDSDLLARQRGARRSRTWGDGRGFGVRAKVTADLTAEALLQWRRQACCAYDRFIVLAGVAYPYGVDRADPDNSAETVNAILQAGITAGAWQDVTMRHCKGVAFFRLPNLKRRGVHEVRLMVLPVPEGFQLSGTIADMAEHAWAEHDRRCA
;
A
#
# COMPACT_ATOMS: atom_id res chain seq x y z
N MET A 1 16.20 -14.38 8.33
CA MET A 1 16.96 -13.41 9.16
C MET A 1 16.05 -12.29 9.67
N VAL A 2 15.40 -11.51 8.81
CA VAL A 2 14.47 -10.41 9.19
C VAL A 2 13.33 -10.85 10.12
N LYS A 3 12.59 -11.91 9.77
CA LYS A 3 11.45 -12.41 10.58
C LYS A 3 11.85 -12.79 12.01
N VAL A 4 13.03 -13.40 12.19
CA VAL A 4 13.55 -13.82 13.50
C VAL A 4 13.90 -12.59 14.35
N TYR A 5 14.58 -11.62 13.74
CA TYR A 5 14.88 -10.34 14.39
C TYR A 5 13.58 -9.62 14.80
N ALA A 6 12.66 -9.41 13.86
CA ALA A 6 11.37 -8.76 14.12
C ALA A 6 10.56 -9.43 15.24
N ARG A 7 10.56 -10.77 15.28
CA ARG A 7 9.90 -11.53 16.35
C ARG A 7 10.46 -11.19 17.73
N ARG A 8 11.78 -11.08 17.85
CA ARG A 8 12.44 -10.70 19.11
C ARG A 8 12.08 -9.28 19.52
N GLU A 9 12.06 -8.34 18.57
CA GLU A 9 11.70 -6.95 18.85
C GLU A 9 10.23 -6.82 19.30
N TRP A 10 9.29 -7.49 18.62
CA TRP A 10 7.89 -7.55 19.05
C TRP A 10 7.73 -8.16 20.44
N HIS A 11 8.46 -9.25 20.72
CA HIS A 11 8.46 -9.88 22.03
C HIS A 11 8.94 -8.93 23.13
N ALA A 12 10.00 -8.16 22.86
CA ALA A 12 10.53 -7.17 23.80
C ALA A 12 9.55 -6.00 24.03
N LEU A 13 8.94 -5.47 22.97
CA LEU A 13 7.91 -4.43 23.06
C LEU A 13 6.70 -4.92 23.87
N LYS A 14 6.26 -6.16 23.64
CA LYS A 14 5.17 -6.77 24.41
C LYS A 14 5.49 -6.88 25.89
N LYS A 15 6.72 -7.29 26.24
CA LYS A 15 7.17 -7.39 27.65
C LYS A 15 7.28 -6.05 28.35
N SER A 16 7.68 -5.01 27.63
CA SER A 16 7.84 -3.65 28.18
C SER A 16 6.56 -2.81 28.16
N GLY A 17 5.45 -3.35 27.63
CA GLY A 17 4.18 -2.62 27.49
C GLY A 17 4.12 -1.69 26.27
N GLY A 18 5.14 -1.68 25.42
CA GLY A 18 5.17 -0.90 24.17
C GLY A 18 4.36 -1.50 23.01
N ALA A 19 3.85 -2.74 23.16
CA ALA A 19 2.92 -3.36 22.22
C ALA A 19 1.90 -4.23 22.96
N TRP A 20 0.66 -4.21 22.49
CA TRP A 20 -0.45 -5.00 23.06
C TRP A 20 -1.28 -5.65 21.96
N LYS A 21 -2.18 -6.55 22.34
CA LYS A 21 -3.07 -7.23 21.39
C LYS A 21 -4.04 -6.21 20.79
N VAL A 22 -4.16 -6.20 19.46
CA VAL A 22 -5.12 -5.40 18.70
C VAL A 22 -6.02 -6.31 17.87
N GLY A 23 -7.27 -5.89 17.66
CA GLY A 23 -8.23 -6.61 16.82
C GLY A 23 -8.06 -6.25 15.34
N ARG A 24 -8.38 -5.00 15.01
CA ARG A 24 -8.21 -4.42 13.67
C ARG A 24 -7.29 -3.20 13.73
N PHE A 25 -6.45 -3.02 12.72
CA PHE A 25 -5.42 -1.99 12.73
C PHE A 25 -5.06 -1.46 11.33
N LEU A 26 -4.43 -0.29 11.31
CA LEU A 26 -3.64 0.23 10.19
C LEU A 26 -2.17 -0.01 10.49
N ALA A 27 -1.41 -0.46 9.50
CA ALA A 27 0.04 -0.50 9.56
C ALA A 27 0.59 0.76 8.88
N PHE A 28 1.06 1.73 9.67
CA PHE A 28 1.71 2.93 9.15
C PHE A 28 3.22 2.73 9.14
N ILE A 29 3.81 2.78 7.95
CA ILE A 29 5.19 2.41 7.68
C ILE A 29 5.94 3.63 7.19
N THR A 30 6.99 3.99 7.90
CA THR A 30 7.93 5.00 7.44
C THR A 30 9.20 4.32 6.93
N VAL A 31 9.74 4.83 5.81
CA VAL A 31 10.93 4.29 5.17
C VAL A 31 11.92 5.41 4.91
N SER A 32 13.17 5.25 5.36
CA SER A 32 14.28 6.15 5.04
C SER A 32 15.35 5.40 4.24
N HIS A 33 15.88 6.06 3.21
CA HIS A 33 16.86 5.51 2.26
C HIS A 33 18.26 6.11 2.47
N PRO A 34 19.34 5.32 2.45
CA PRO A 34 20.70 5.80 2.73
C PRO A 34 21.38 6.59 1.59
N GLY A 35 20.84 6.58 0.38
CA GLY A 35 21.39 7.31 -0.76
C GLY A 35 20.67 8.63 -1.10
N GLN A 36 21.34 9.45 -1.92
CA GLN A 36 20.80 10.67 -2.51
C GLN A 36 19.70 10.31 -3.52
N GLY A 37 18.47 10.74 -3.27
CA GLY A 37 17.34 10.51 -4.16
C GLY A 37 16.11 10.04 -3.42
N TYR A 38 14.97 10.28 -4.05
CA TYR A 38 13.69 9.90 -3.49
C TYR A 38 13.28 8.53 -4.04
N MET A 39 12.97 7.60 -3.14
CA MET A 39 12.43 6.28 -3.51
C MET A 39 10.93 6.25 -3.29
N PHE A 40 10.24 5.41 -4.05
CA PHE A 40 8.85 5.10 -3.76
C PHE A 40 8.76 4.21 -2.49
N PRO A 41 8.17 4.67 -1.38
CA PRO A 41 8.26 3.98 -0.08
C PRO A 41 7.67 2.57 -0.07
N ALA A 42 6.65 2.28 -0.88
CA ALA A 42 6.06 0.95 -0.92
C ALA A 42 6.96 -0.12 -1.54
N ARG A 43 8.13 0.24 -2.10
CA ARG A 43 9.17 -0.74 -2.45
C ARG A 43 9.67 -1.51 -1.23
N ALA A 44 9.49 -0.99 -0.01
CA ALA A 44 9.82 -1.71 1.21
C ALA A 44 8.80 -2.82 1.57
N ALA A 45 7.69 -2.97 0.83
CA ALA A 45 6.61 -3.89 1.20
C ALA A 45 7.08 -5.33 1.40
N GLU A 46 7.97 -5.83 0.53
CA GLU A 46 8.53 -7.19 0.65
C GLU A 46 9.36 -7.36 1.93
N THR A 47 10.08 -6.32 2.35
CA THR A 47 10.86 -6.33 3.60
C THR A 47 9.98 -6.18 4.84
N VAL A 48 8.88 -5.43 4.72
CA VAL A 48 7.95 -5.15 5.81
C VAL A 48 7.05 -6.34 6.12
N LYS A 49 6.66 -7.13 5.11
CA LYS A 49 5.83 -8.33 5.30
C LYS A 49 6.32 -9.25 6.43
N PRO A 50 7.58 -9.75 6.44
CA PRO A 50 8.06 -10.61 7.51
C PRO A 50 8.11 -9.92 8.89
N ILE A 51 8.11 -8.57 8.95
CA ILE A 51 8.03 -7.82 10.21
C ILE A 51 6.61 -7.89 10.76
N ILE A 52 5.59 -7.71 9.90
CA ILE A 52 4.19 -7.80 10.31
C ILE A 52 3.81 -9.26 10.63
N ASP A 53 4.21 -10.24 9.81
CA ASP A 53 4.01 -11.66 10.12
C ASP A 53 4.51 -12.04 11.53
N ALA A 54 5.63 -11.43 11.96
CA ALA A 54 6.22 -11.72 13.25
C ALA A 54 5.35 -11.22 14.42
N GLY A 55 4.55 -10.17 14.22
CA GLY A 55 3.58 -9.72 15.22
C GLY A 55 2.42 -10.69 15.39
N SER A 56 1.94 -11.32 14.30
CA SER A 56 0.99 -12.44 14.38
C SER A 56 1.58 -13.61 15.17
N ALA A 57 2.85 -13.95 14.91
CA ALA A 57 3.55 -15.01 15.65
C ALA A 57 3.70 -14.73 17.15
N GLU A 58 3.81 -13.45 17.55
CA GLU A 58 3.82 -12.99 18.95
C GLU A 58 2.41 -12.72 19.53
N LYS A 59 1.36 -13.08 18.78
CA LYS A 59 -0.06 -12.97 19.17
C LYS A 59 -0.49 -11.53 19.46
N LEU A 60 0.10 -10.56 18.75
CA LEU A 60 -0.33 -9.15 18.80
C LEU A 60 -1.60 -8.92 17.97
N TRP A 61 -1.85 -9.73 16.96
CA TRP A 61 -3.09 -9.81 16.18
C TRP A 61 -3.28 -11.26 15.71
N GLU A 62 -4.47 -11.62 15.22
CA GLU A 62 -4.79 -13.00 14.84
C GLU A 62 -4.15 -13.41 13.51
N ASP A 63 -4.24 -12.53 12.50
CA ASP A 63 -3.64 -12.71 11.18
C ASP A 63 -3.24 -11.34 10.60
N ASP A 64 -2.36 -11.30 9.60
CA ASP A 64 -1.99 -10.05 8.91
C ASP A 64 -2.89 -9.76 7.68
N ASP A 65 -3.93 -10.55 7.48
CA ASP A 65 -4.86 -10.40 6.36
C ASP A 65 -5.70 -9.12 6.39
N SER A 66 -6.36 -8.82 5.27
CA SER A 66 -7.21 -7.64 5.13
C SER A 66 -8.38 -7.54 6.12
N LEU A 67 -8.71 -8.61 6.88
CA LEU A 67 -9.76 -8.55 7.90
C LEU A 67 -9.25 -7.87 9.17
N HIS A 68 -7.98 -8.07 9.51
CA HIS A 68 -7.34 -7.52 10.70
C HIS A 68 -6.47 -6.31 10.36
N ARG A 69 -5.61 -6.43 9.34
CA ARG A 69 -4.83 -5.32 8.79
C ARG A 69 -5.66 -4.63 7.71
N HIS A 70 -6.42 -3.61 8.11
CA HIS A 70 -7.33 -2.90 7.22
C HIS A 70 -6.59 -2.19 6.07
N SER A 71 -5.43 -1.60 6.36
CA SER A 71 -4.60 -0.93 5.38
C SER A 71 -3.13 -0.91 5.81
N THR A 72 -2.23 -0.96 4.82
CA THR A 72 -0.81 -0.63 5.01
C THR A 72 -0.51 0.67 4.29
N ILE A 73 0.07 1.63 4.99
CA ILE A 73 0.36 2.98 4.49
C ILE A 73 1.86 3.16 4.49
N TYR A 74 2.44 3.46 3.33
CA TYR A 74 3.87 3.71 3.20
C TYR A 74 4.13 5.20 2.96
N VAL A 75 5.02 5.76 3.77
CA VAL A 75 5.53 7.13 3.63
C VAL A 75 7.05 7.13 3.71
N GLN A 76 7.68 8.14 3.11
CA GLN A 76 9.10 8.38 3.36
C GLN A 76 9.25 9.05 4.72
N ALA A 77 10.13 8.53 5.58
CA ALA A 77 10.37 9.15 6.88
C ALA A 77 11.12 10.49 6.71
N PRO A 78 10.84 11.48 7.56
CA PRO A 78 11.62 12.71 7.60
C PRO A 78 13.04 12.39 8.11
N GLY A 79 14.06 12.85 7.38
CA GLY A 79 15.47 12.75 7.80
C GLY A 79 16.30 11.69 7.09
N THR A 80 17.61 11.75 7.33
CA THR A 80 18.61 10.86 6.73
C THR A 80 18.82 9.66 7.66
N PRO A 81 18.71 8.41 7.19
CA PRO A 81 19.01 7.25 8.02
C PRO A 81 20.52 7.16 8.29
N PRO A 82 20.95 6.28 9.22
CA PRO A 82 22.36 5.98 9.39
C PRO A 82 23.02 5.61 8.05
N ALA A 83 24.27 6.05 7.86
CA ALA A 83 25.00 5.85 6.60
C ALA A 83 24.99 4.36 6.19
N GLY A 84 24.65 4.09 4.94
CA GLY A 84 24.59 2.74 4.38
C GLY A 84 23.40 1.88 4.83
N HIS A 85 22.46 2.39 5.63
CA HIS A 85 21.33 1.62 6.14
C HIS A 85 19.98 2.19 5.71
N TYR A 86 19.05 1.31 5.37
CA TYR A 86 17.63 1.66 5.35
C TYR A 86 17.12 1.71 6.80
N ALA A 87 16.26 2.68 7.11
CA ALA A 87 15.52 2.69 8.36
C ALA A 87 14.04 2.46 8.07
N ILE A 88 13.41 1.56 8.82
CA ILE A 88 11.97 1.27 8.73
C ILE A 88 11.40 1.42 10.13
N SER A 89 10.36 2.23 10.28
CA SER A 89 9.55 2.27 11.50
C SER A 89 8.15 1.78 11.20
N VAL A 90 7.65 0.88 12.04
CA VAL A 90 6.33 0.27 11.92
C VAL A 90 5.48 0.74 13.08
N TYR A 91 4.39 1.44 12.78
CA TYR A 91 3.39 1.87 13.74
C TYR A 91 2.12 1.07 13.50
N ILE A 92 1.61 0.45 14.57
CA ILE A 92 0.34 -0.28 14.55
C ILE A 92 -0.70 0.63 15.18
N VAL A 93 -1.63 1.11 14.36
CA VAL A 93 -2.68 2.05 14.78
C VAL A 93 -3.99 1.27 14.93
N PRO A 94 -4.48 1.01 16.14
CA PRO A 94 -5.74 0.30 16.34
C PRO A 94 -6.91 1.10 15.76
N VAL A 95 -7.85 0.41 15.11
CA VAL A 95 -9.08 1.02 14.59
C VAL A 95 -10.30 0.18 14.93
N PRO A 96 -11.51 0.77 15.05
CA PRO A 96 -12.72 0.01 15.32
C PRO A 96 -12.99 -1.05 14.24
N ASP A 97 -13.26 -2.28 14.68
CA ASP A 97 -13.64 -3.40 13.83
C ASP A 97 -15.17 -3.46 13.61
N ARG A 98 -15.94 -2.76 14.44
CA ARG A 98 -17.42 -2.72 14.44
C ARG A 98 -17.95 -1.28 14.54
N LEU A 99 -19.21 -1.13 14.13
CA LEU A 99 -20.02 0.09 14.03
C LEU A 99 -19.42 1.41 14.57
N PRO A 100 -19.14 2.40 13.70
CA PRO A 100 -18.88 2.22 12.27
C PRO A 100 -17.53 1.53 12.08
N ALA A 101 -17.50 0.47 11.26
CA ALA A 101 -16.23 -0.14 10.89
C ALA A 101 -15.37 0.87 10.15
N PHE A 102 -14.10 1.00 10.55
CA PHE A 102 -13.18 1.97 9.95
C PHE A 102 -13.01 1.75 8.44
N GLN A 103 -13.02 2.83 7.65
CA GLN A 103 -12.77 2.83 6.21
C GLN A 103 -11.72 3.86 5.86
N ILE A 104 -10.60 3.42 5.28
CA ILE A 104 -9.44 4.28 5.04
C ILE A 104 -9.76 5.27 3.92
N THR A 105 -10.53 4.83 2.93
CA THR A 105 -10.92 5.64 1.78
C THR A 105 -11.77 6.83 2.18
N GLY A 106 -12.88 6.60 2.88
CA GLY A 106 -13.76 7.68 3.34
C GLY A 106 -13.06 8.64 4.29
N SER A 107 -12.32 8.11 5.27
CA SER A 107 -11.66 8.95 6.27
C SER A 107 -10.51 9.78 5.69
N LEU A 108 -9.64 9.21 4.84
CA LEU A 108 -8.56 9.99 4.18
C LEU A 108 -9.12 10.96 3.15
N TYR A 109 -10.16 10.59 2.41
CA TYR A 109 -10.83 11.51 1.48
C TYR A 109 -11.36 12.73 2.20
N LEU A 110 -12.14 12.53 3.27
CA LEU A 110 -12.71 13.62 4.05
C LEU A 110 -11.61 14.48 4.69
N ALA A 111 -10.58 13.85 5.23
CA ALA A 111 -9.47 14.57 5.83
C ALA A 111 -8.73 15.42 4.80
N ALA A 112 -8.37 14.86 3.63
CA ALA A 112 -7.66 15.57 2.58
C ALA A 112 -8.49 16.69 1.94
N SER A 113 -9.78 16.44 1.65
CA SER A 113 -10.69 17.43 1.06
C SER A 113 -10.86 18.65 1.97
N ARG A 114 -11.03 18.43 3.28
CA ARG A 114 -11.15 19.52 4.27
C ARG A 114 -9.91 20.40 4.39
N GLN A 115 -8.71 19.89 4.08
CA GLN A 115 -7.50 20.71 4.12
C GLN A 115 -7.52 21.84 3.10
N TRP A 116 -8.34 21.71 2.05
CA TRP A 116 -8.48 22.74 1.04
C TRP A 116 -9.54 23.79 1.41
N ASP A 117 -10.38 23.57 2.42
CA ASP A 117 -11.45 24.50 2.77
C ASP A 117 -10.91 25.90 3.12
N GLY A 118 -11.51 26.93 2.50
CA GLY A 118 -11.07 28.33 2.67
C GLY A 118 -9.77 28.72 1.96
N MET A 119 -9.05 27.78 1.33
CA MET A 119 -7.86 28.12 0.52
C MET A 119 -8.26 28.74 -0.83
N LEU A 120 -7.53 29.76 -1.25
CA LEU A 120 -7.75 30.48 -2.51
C LEU A 120 -7.08 29.79 -3.71
N ASP A 121 -6.02 29.02 -3.46
CA ASP A 121 -5.14 28.36 -4.41
C ASP A 121 -5.44 26.85 -4.55
N LYS A 122 -6.72 26.50 -4.55
CA LYS A 122 -7.17 25.11 -4.71
C LYS A 122 -6.72 24.54 -6.06
N PRO A 123 -6.27 23.26 -6.10
CA PRO A 123 -5.95 22.60 -7.36
C PRO A 123 -7.21 22.40 -8.20
N SER A 124 -7.01 22.23 -9.51
CA SER A 124 -8.08 21.73 -10.39
C SER A 124 -8.47 20.32 -9.91
N TRP A 125 -9.74 20.09 -9.60
CA TRP A 125 -10.25 18.85 -8.99
C TRP A 125 -9.76 18.65 -7.53
N PRO A 126 -10.17 19.51 -6.59
CA PRO A 126 -9.73 19.44 -5.19
C PRO A 126 -10.16 18.14 -4.47
N ASP A 127 -11.22 17.49 -4.96
CA ASP A 127 -11.69 16.19 -4.47
C ASP A 127 -10.87 15.00 -5.01
N GLY A 128 -9.90 15.27 -5.89
CA GLY A 128 -9.09 14.23 -6.51
C GLY A 128 -9.78 13.53 -7.69
N TYR A 129 -9.22 12.40 -8.09
CA TYR A 129 -9.76 11.54 -9.14
C TYR A 129 -9.45 10.08 -8.89
N ALA A 130 -10.14 9.18 -9.58
CA ALA A 130 -9.87 7.75 -9.53
C ALA A 130 -9.63 7.20 -10.93
N VAL A 131 -8.61 6.36 -11.06
CA VAL A 131 -8.32 5.58 -12.27
C VAL A 131 -8.27 4.09 -11.92
N THR A 132 -8.63 3.25 -12.89
CA THR A 132 -8.78 1.82 -12.72
C THR A 132 -7.93 1.08 -13.75
N PHE A 133 -7.22 0.05 -13.29
CA PHE A 133 -6.36 -0.80 -14.09
C PHE A 133 -6.80 -2.24 -13.96
N HIS A 134 -6.93 -2.92 -15.08
CA HIS A 134 -7.14 -4.36 -15.12
C HIS A 134 -5.81 -5.03 -15.41
N VAL A 135 -5.42 -5.99 -14.58
CA VAL A 135 -4.17 -6.73 -14.71
C VAL A 135 -4.47 -8.20 -14.88
N ASP A 136 -4.10 -8.76 -16.02
CA ASP A 136 -4.24 -10.19 -16.27
C ASP A 136 -3.33 -11.00 -15.32
N ASP A 137 -3.81 -12.18 -14.93
CA ASP A 137 -3.11 -13.13 -14.07
C ASP A 137 -1.65 -13.37 -14.46
N ARG A 138 -1.33 -13.36 -15.76
CA ARG A 138 0.02 -13.57 -16.28
C ARG A 138 0.97 -12.42 -15.93
N ARG A 139 0.44 -11.21 -15.77
CA ARG A 139 1.17 -9.98 -15.47
C ARG A 139 1.02 -9.51 -14.03
N TRP A 140 0.25 -10.23 -13.22
CA TRP A 140 0.11 -9.95 -11.80
C TRP A 140 1.39 -10.30 -11.04
N ILE A 141 2.03 -9.28 -10.47
CA ILE A 141 3.27 -9.41 -9.69
C ILE A 141 2.94 -9.20 -8.22
N THR A 142 3.41 -10.11 -7.38
CA THR A 142 3.22 -10.05 -5.94
C THR A 142 4.39 -10.68 -5.19
N SER A 143 4.64 -10.23 -3.97
CA SER A 143 5.63 -10.81 -3.05
C SER A 143 5.41 -12.31 -2.75
N ASN A 144 4.20 -12.82 -3.00
CA ASN A 144 3.89 -14.25 -2.84
C ASN A 144 4.40 -15.14 -3.98
N TYR A 145 4.80 -14.56 -5.10
CA TYR A 145 5.26 -15.30 -6.28
C TYR A 145 6.76 -15.21 -6.40
N THR A 146 7.39 -16.37 -6.59
CA THR A 146 8.78 -16.46 -7.03
C THR A 146 8.89 -16.19 -8.52
N ASP A 147 10.12 -15.99 -9.03
CA ASP A 147 10.33 -15.83 -10.48
C ASP A 147 9.92 -17.07 -11.28
N SER A 148 10.04 -18.26 -10.69
CA SER A 148 9.52 -19.51 -11.26
C SER A 148 7.99 -19.52 -11.33
N ASP A 149 7.31 -18.97 -10.32
CA ASP A 149 5.86 -18.82 -10.35
C ASP A 149 5.42 -17.86 -11.46
N LEU A 150 6.11 -16.73 -11.61
CA LEU A 150 5.87 -15.78 -12.70
C LEU A 150 6.06 -16.44 -14.07
N LEU A 151 7.14 -17.22 -14.25
CA LEU A 151 7.38 -17.96 -15.49
C LEU A 151 6.29 -19.00 -15.78
N ALA A 152 5.82 -19.72 -14.77
CA ALA A 152 4.74 -20.69 -14.91
C ALA A 152 3.43 -20.00 -15.36
N ARG A 153 3.13 -18.83 -14.78
CA ARG A 153 1.96 -18.03 -15.13
C ARG A 153 2.02 -17.49 -16.55
N GLN A 154 3.19 -17.06 -17.02
CA GLN A 154 3.40 -16.69 -18.42
C GLN A 154 3.02 -17.83 -19.40
N ARG A 155 3.14 -19.10 -18.97
CA ARG A 155 2.75 -20.30 -19.74
C ARG A 155 1.32 -20.79 -19.47
N GLY A 156 0.51 -20.01 -18.74
CA GLY A 156 -0.88 -20.34 -18.42
C GLY A 156 -1.08 -21.27 -17.22
N ALA A 157 -0.02 -21.64 -16.49
CA ALA A 157 -0.14 -22.39 -15.25
C ALA A 157 -0.41 -21.48 -14.05
N ARG A 158 -1.11 -21.97 -13.02
CA ARG A 158 -1.43 -21.16 -11.83
C ARG A 158 -0.21 -20.82 -10.97
N ARG A 159 0.72 -21.78 -10.84
CA ARG A 159 1.93 -21.72 -9.99
C ARG A 159 3.01 -22.68 -10.54
N SER A 160 4.27 -22.46 -10.19
CA SER A 160 5.33 -23.43 -10.51
C SER A 160 5.10 -24.76 -9.78
N ARG A 161 5.46 -25.88 -10.43
CA ARG A 161 5.45 -27.22 -9.81
C ARG A 161 6.79 -27.57 -9.17
N THR A 162 7.84 -26.82 -9.47
CA THR A 162 9.20 -27.04 -9.00
C THR A 162 9.75 -25.76 -8.37
N TRP A 163 10.54 -25.92 -7.31
CA TRP A 163 11.31 -24.82 -6.73
C TRP A 163 12.47 -24.46 -7.67
N GLY A 164 12.73 -23.15 -7.79
CA GLY A 164 13.50 -22.56 -8.88
C GLY A 164 14.86 -23.20 -9.16
N ASP A 165 15.11 -23.45 -10.45
CA ASP A 165 16.33 -24.02 -11.02
C ASP A 165 17.23 -22.95 -11.68
N GLY A 166 17.01 -21.67 -11.36
CA GLY A 166 17.71 -20.52 -11.95
C GLY A 166 17.22 -20.08 -13.34
N ARG A 167 16.38 -20.88 -14.03
CA ARG A 167 15.88 -20.54 -15.38
C ARG A 167 14.85 -19.39 -15.41
N GLY A 168 14.40 -18.94 -14.24
CA GLY A 168 13.49 -17.80 -14.08
C GLY A 168 14.19 -16.44 -14.01
N PHE A 169 15.53 -16.40 -14.07
CA PHE A 169 16.28 -15.14 -13.96
C PHE A 169 15.81 -14.11 -15.01
N GLY A 170 15.52 -12.88 -14.55
CA GLY A 170 15.05 -11.79 -15.40
C GLY A 170 13.57 -11.85 -15.79
N VAL A 171 12.84 -12.93 -15.46
CA VAL A 171 11.40 -13.04 -15.76
C VAL A 171 10.61 -11.94 -15.05
N ARG A 172 10.90 -11.67 -13.77
CA ARG A 172 10.23 -10.59 -13.02
C ARG A 172 10.36 -9.25 -13.73
N ALA A 173 11.59 -8.86 -14.08
CA ALA A 173 11.86 -7.60 -14.78
C ALA A 173 11.12 -7.52 -16.12
N LYS A 174 11.07 -8.62 -16.88
CA LYS A 174 10.29 -8.70 -18.12
C LYS A 174 8.79 -8.50 -17.87
N VAL A 175 8.22 -9.22 -16.91
CA VAL A 175 6.79 -9.10 -16.57
C VAL A 175 6.46 -7.70 -16.06
N THR A 176 7.36 -7.07 -15.29
CA THR A 176 7.22 -5.67 -14.86
C THR A 176 7.20 -4.71 -16.05
N ALA A 177 8.08 -4.89 -17.03
CA ALA A 177 8.10 -4.07 -18.24
C ALA A 177 6.80 -4.23 -19.06
N ASP A 178 6.34 -5.47 -19.25
CA ASP A 178 5.08 -5.77 -19.95
C ASP A 178 3.87 -5.14 -19.23
N LEU A 179 3.81 -5.27 -17.91
CA LEU A 179 2.79 -4.63 -17.07
C LEU A 179 2.84 -3.11 -17.19
N THR A 180 4.03 -2.51 -17.15
CA THR A 180 4.20 -1.06 -17.25
C THR A 180 3.72 -0.54 -18.60
N ALA A 181 4.01 -1.27 -19.70
CA ALA A 181 3.54 -0.93 -21.03
C ALA A 181 2.00 -1.02 -21.14
N GLU A 182 1.39 -2.07 -20.57
CA GLU A 182 -0.07 -2.21 -20.54
C GLU A 182 -0.74 -1.12 -19.69
N ALA A 183 -0.18 -0.81 -18.52
CA ALA A 183 -0.67 0.25 -17.64
C ALA A 183 -0.60 1.63 -18.33
N LEU A 184 0.44 1.91 -19.12
CA LEU A 184 0.54 3.14 -19.90
C LEU A 184 -0.60 3.30 -20.90
N LEU A 185 -0.98 2.21 -21.59
CA LEU A 185 -2.13 2.23 -22.51
C LEU A 185 -3.45 2.49 -21.78
N GLN A 186 -3.60 1.95 -20.56
CA GLN A 186 -4.79 2.18 -19.73
C GLN A 186 -4.82 3.60 -19.16
N TRP A 187 -3.68 4.18 -18.77
CA TRP A 187 -3.58 5.57 -18.33
C TRP A 187 -4.06 6.53 -19.42
N ARG A 188 -3.59 6.36 -20.66
CA ARG A 188 -3.94 7.25 -21.80
C ARG A 188 -5.43 7.29 -22.15
N ARG A 189 -6.23 6.36 -21.63
CA ARG A 189 -7.68 6.27 -21.87
C ARG A 189 -8.50 6.87 -20.73
N GLN A 190 -7.86 7.34 -19.68
CA GLN A 190 -8.51 7.80 -18.46
C GLN A 190 -8.18 9.27 -18.22
N ALA A 191 -9.15 10.01 -17.70
CA ALA A 191 -8.93 11.40 -17.34
C ALA A 191 -8.06 11.46 -16.08
N CYS A 192 -7.07 12.35 -16.07
CA CYS A 192 -6.21 12.58 -14.92
C CYS A 192 -5.89 14.07 -14.81
N CYS A 193 -5.59 14.51 -13.59
CA CYS A 193 -5.13 15.86 -13.30
C CYS A 193 -3.77 15.78 -12.60
N ALA A 194 -2.78 16.49 -13.13
CA ALA A 194 -1.47 16.52 -12.48
C ALA A 194 -1.52 17.38 -11.21
N TYR A 195 -1.06 16.83 -10.10
CA TYR A 195 -0.92 17.54 -8.84
C TYR A 195 0.55 17.70 -8.48
N ASP A 196 0.89 18.85 -7.90
CA ASP A 196 2.21 19.04 -7.32
C ASP A 196 2.41 18.15 -6.08
N ARG A 197 1.41 18.02 -5.21
CA ARG A 197 1.48 17.16 -4.03
C ARG A 197 0.21 16.33 -3.91
N PHE A 198 0.37 15.03 -3.70
CA PHE A 198 -0.77 14.10 -3.65
C PHE A 198 -0.49 12.90 -2.76
N ILE A 199 -1.55 12.23 -2.34
CA ILE A 199 -1.51 10.87 -1.78
C ILE A 199 -2.24 9.90 -2.71
N VAL A 200 -1.86 8.63 -2.67
CA VAL A 200 -2.52 7.57 -3.45
C VAL A 200 -3.15 6.56 -2.52
N LEU A 201 -4.43 6.27 -2.71
CA LEU A 201 -5.06 5.09 -2.13
C LEU A 201 -5.16 4.02 -3.23
N ALA A 202 -4.36 2.98 -3.09
CA ALA A 202 -4.30 1.84 -3.99
C ALA A 202 -5.25 0.74 -3.50
N GLY A 203 -6.45 0.73 -4.08
CA GLY A 203 -7.44 -0.31 -3.87
C GLY A 203 -7.16 -1.53 -4.75
N VAL A 204 -7.15 -2.73 -4.16
CA VAL A 204 -6.87 -3.98 -4.88
C VAL A 204 -8.08 -4.90 -4.82
N ALA A 205 -8.64 -5.23 -5.98
CA ALA A 205 -9.69 -6.22 -6.15
C ALA A 205 -9.10 -7.49 -6.78
N TYR A 206 -9.36 -8.62 -6.14
CA TYR A 206 -8.87 -9.93 -6.56
C TYR A 206 -9.90 -10.66 -7.42
N PRO A 207 -9.49 -11.66 -8.22
CA PRO A 207 -10.42 -12.53 -8.93
C PRO A 207 -11.43 -13.20 -8.00
N TYR A 208 -12.54 -13.68 -8.58
CA TYR A 208 -13.56 -14.43 -7.85
C TYR A 208 -12.95 -15.64 -7.11
N GLY A 209 -13.33 -15.82 -5.84
CA GLY A 209 -12.91 -16.96 -5.01
C GLY A 209 -11.62 -16.75 -4.21
N VAL A 210 -11.13 -15.51 -4.06
CA VAL A 210 -10.03 -15.18 -3.14
C VAL A 210 -10.59 -14.76 -1.79
N ASP A 211 -10.43 -15.58 -0.76
CA ASP A 211 -11.02 -15.28 0.55
C ASP A 211 -10.14 -14.34 1.38
N ARG A 212 -8.85 -14.66 1.52
CA ARG A 212 -7.87 -13.85 2.26
C ARG A 212 -6.80 -13.30 1.31
N ALA A 213 -6.43 -12.04 1.53
CA ALA A 213 -5.37 -11.40 0.77
C ALA A 213 -4.83 -10.16 1.49
N ASP A 214 -3.56 -9.86 1.25
CA ASP A 214 -2.92 -8.62 1.69
C ASP A 214 -2.71 -7.72 0.47
N PRO A 215 -3.39 -6.55 0.42
CA PRO A 215 -3.28 -5.62 -0.71
C PRO A 215 -1.84 -5.15 -0.99
N ASP A 216 -1.03 -4.92 0.03
CA ASP A 216 0.36 -4.48 -0.10
C ASP A 216 1.31 -5.56 -0.66
N ASN A 217 0.92 -6.84 -0.65
CA ASN A 217 1.64 -7.87 -1.41
C ASN A 217 1.68 -7.55 -2.91
N SER A 218 0.80 -6.68 -3.40
CA SER A 218 0.78 -6.21 -4.80
C SER A 218 1.59 -4.92 -5.04
N ALA A 219 2.38 -4.47 -4.06
CA ALA A 219 3.15 -3.23 -4.17
C ALA A 219 3.99 -3.17 -5.45
N GLU A 220 4.62 -4.26 -5.89
CA GLU A 220 5.33 -4.31 -7.17
C GLU A 220 4.42 -3.99 -8.38
N THR A 221 3.20 -4.54 -8.41
CA THR A 221 2.22 -4.24 -9.46
C THR A 221 1.80 -2.78 -9.42
N VAL A 222 1.49 -2.26 -8.23
CA VAL A 222 1.11 -0.84 -8.05
C VAL A 222 2.26 0.09 -8.43
N ASN A 223 3.50 -0.27 -8.11
CA ASN A 223 4.70 0.49 -8.50
C ASN A 223 4.84 0.60 -10.03
N ALA A 224 4.62 -0.50 -10.75
CA ALA A 224 4.67 -0.49 -12.21
C ALA A 224 3.58 0.41 -12.81
N ILE A 225 2.35 0.36 -12.26
CA ILE A 225 1.24 1.23 -12.67
C ILE A 225 1.56 2.70 -12.38
N LEU A 226 2.14 2.99 -11.22
CA LEU A 226 2.51 4.35 -10.82
C LEU A 226 3.64 4.91 -11.70
N GLN A 227 4.61 4.07 -12.04
CA GLN A 227 5.69 4.42 -12.96
C GLN A 227 5.16 4.71 -14.37
N ALA A 228 4.17 3.94 -14.85
CA ALA A 228 3.52 4.21 -16.12
C ALA A 228 2.78 5.57 -16.14
N GLY A 229 2.27 6.03 -14.99
CA GLY A 229 1.62 7.33 -14.83
C GLY A 229 2.55 8.51 -15.12
N ILE A 230 3.85 8.39 -14.77
CA ILE A 230 4.87 9.41 -15.11
C ILE A 230 4.96 9.57 -16.62
N THR A 231 5.12 8.46 -17.34
CA THR A 231 5.22 8.45 -18.81
C THR A 231 3.91 8.88 -19.48
N ALA A 232 2.77 8.68 -18.81
CA ALA A 232 1.47 9.14 -19.28
C ALA A 232 1.23 10.65 -19.05
N GLY A 233 2.09 11.32 -18.27
CA GLY A 233 1.93 12.72 -17.90
C GLY A 233 0.94 12.96 -16.75
N ALA A 234 0.57 11.92 -15.99
CA ALA A 234 -0.33 12.05 -14.85
C ALA A 234 0.32 12.79 -13.65
N TRP A 235 1.66 12.73 -13.54
CA TRP A 235 2.46 13.44 -12.55
C TRP A 235 3.92 13.51 -12.99
N GLN A 236 4.70 14.43 -12.41
CA GLN A 236 6.12 14.62 -12.74
C GLN A 236 6.98 13.43 -12.28
N ASP A 237 6.78 12.98 -11.05
CA ASP A 237 7.37 11.77 -10.50
C ASP A 237 6.50 11.21 -9.36
N VAL A 238 6.91 10.09 -8.76
CA VAL A 238 6.23 9.43 -7.62
C VAL A 238 7.05 9.49 -6.35
N THR A 239 7.96 10.46 -6.28
CA THR A 239 8.84 10.67 -5.14
C THR A 239 8.12 11.37 -4.01
N MET A 240 8.70 11.40 -2.79
CA MET A 240 8.09 12.14 -1.67
C MET A 240 7.95 13.64 -1.93
N ARG A 241 8.67 14.21 -2.92
CA ARG A 241 8.48 15.60 -3.32
C ARG A 241 7.03 15.82 -3.72
N HIS A 242 6.45 14.88 -4.45
CA HIS A 242 5.10 14.95 -4.99
C HIS A 242 4.14 13.95 -4.30
N CYS A 243 4.47 12.66 -4.26
CA CYS A 243 3.67 11.60 -3.63
C CYS A 243 3.96 11.48 -2.12
N LYS A 244 3.09 12.02 -1.27
CA LYS A 244 3.25 12.06 0.20
C LYS A 244 3.00 10.73 0.91
N GLY A 245 2.42 9.76 0.21
CA GLY A 245 2.24 8.42 0.75
C GLY A 245 1.29 7.57 -0.10
N VAL A 246 1.41 6.25 0.05
CA VAL A 246 0.53 5.29 -0.62
C VAL A 246 -0.08 4.34 0.38
N ALA A 247 -1.41 4.32 0.42
CA ALA A 247 -2.22 3.47 1.26
C ALA A 247 -2.78 2.30 0.45
N PHE A 248 -2.49 1.07 0.85
CA PHE A 248 -3.01 -0.14 0.23
C PHE A 248 -4.24 -0.62 0.99
N PHE A 249 -5.31 -0.93 0.27
CA PHE A 249 -6.53 -1.46 0.89
C PHE A 249 -7.24 -2.42 -0.06
N ARG A 250 -8.11 -3.24 0.50
CA ARG A 250 -8.84 -4.27 -0.25
C ARG A 250 -10.14 -3.71 -0.81
N LEU A 251 -10.36 -3.91 -2.10
CA LEU A 251 -11.64 -3.71 -2.76
C LEU A 251 -12.45 -5.01 -2.77
N PRO A 252 -13.78 -4.95 -2.98
CA PRO A 252 -14.58 -6.14 -3.24
C PRO A 252 -13.99 -6.95 -4.39
N ASN A 253 -13.99 -8.28 -4.25
CA ASN A 253 -13.50 -9.16 -5.32
C ASN A 253 -14.29 -8.96 -6.62
N LEU A 254 -13.59 -9.13 -7.75
CA LEU A 254 -14.21 -9.13 -9.05
C LEU A 254 -15.07 -10.39 -9.23
N LYS A 255 -16.21 -10.25 -9.91
CA LYS A 255 -17.01 -11.39 -10.39
C LYS A 255 -16.44 -11.98 -11.70
N ARG A 256 -15.11 -11.93 -11.87
CA ARG A 256 -14.37 -12.39 -13.06
C ARG A 256 -13.14 -13.18 -12.61
N ARG A 257 -12.82 -14.26 -13.34
CA ARG A 257 -11.61 -15.06 -13.12
C ARG A 257 -10.44 -14.52 -13.95
N GLY A 258 -9.23 -14.70 -13.46
CA GLY A 258 -7.99 -14.46 -14.22
C GLY A 258 -7.58 -13.00 -14.40
N VAL A 259 -8.29 -12.08 -13.74
CA VAL A 259 -8.02 -10.63 -13.82
C VAL A 259 -8.10 -10.06 -12.42
N HIS A 260 -7.12 -9.22 -12.10
CA HIS A 260 -7.09 -8.37 -10.92
C HIS A 260 -7.46 -6.95 -11.33
N GLU A 261 -7.99 -6.16 -10.38
CA GLU A 261 -8.20 -4.73 -10.57
C GLU A 261 -7.40 -3.95 -9.53
N VAL A 262 -6.69 -2.91 -9.99
CA VAL A 262 -6.07 -1.90 -9.15
C VAL A 262 -6.79 -0.59 -9.42
N ARG A 263 -7.39 0.00 -8.39
CA ARG A 263 -7.94 1.35 -8.44
C ARG A 263 -7.03 2.31 -7.68
N LEU A 264 -6.52 3.33 -8.37
CA LEU A 264 -5.79 4.40 -7.72
C LEU A 264 -6.74 5.57 -7.50
N MET A 265 -6.99 5.90 -6.24
CA MET A 265 -7.64 7.16 -5.86
C MET A 265 -6.53 8.15 -5.54
N VAL A 266 -6.45 9.22 -6.32
CA VAL A 266 -5.40 10.23 -6.23
C VAL A 266 -6.01 11.49 -5.63
N LEU A 267 -5.54 11.86 -4.45
CA LEU A 267 -6.05 13.03 -3.72
C LEU A 267 -4.96 14.10 -3.65
N PRO A 268 -5.24 15.34 -4.10
CA PRO A 268 -4.29 16.42 -3.92
C PRO A 268 -4.22 16.80 -2.44
N VAL A 269 -3.03 17.21 -1.98
CA VAL A 269 -2.83 17.69 -0.62
C VAL A 269 -2.02 18.99 -0.62
N PRO A 270 -2.32 19.93 0.28
CA PRO A 270 -1.61 21.21 0.31
C PRO A 270 -0.18 21.05 0.80
N GLU A 271 0.60 22.13 0.65
CA GLU A 271 1.88 22.24 1.34
C GLU A 271 1.72 22.14 2.85
N GLY A 272 2.65 21.48 3.52
CA GLY A 272 2.59 21.25 4.97
C GLY A 272 1.67 20.09 5.39
N PHE A 273 0.96 19.43 4.46
CA PHE A 273 0.15 18.25 4.79
C PHE A 273 0.97 17.15 5.47
N GLN A 274 0.51 16.72 6.64
CA GLN A 274 1.15 15.67 7.44
C GLN A 274 0.28 14.42 7.50
N LEU A 275 0.60 13.43 6.66
CA LEU A 275 -0.16 12.18 6.62
C LEU A 275 -0.18 11.44 7.98
N SER A 276 0.91 11.50 8.74
CA SER A 276 0.97 10.88 10.07
C SER A 276 -0.04 11.48 11.05
N GLY A 277 -0.13 12.82 11.12
CA GLY A 277 -1.10 13.52 11.95
C GLY A 277 -2.53 13.22 11.51
N THR A 278 -2.78 13.25 10.20
CA THR A 278 -4.08 12.88 9.64
C THR A 278 -4.50 11.44 10.00
N ILE A 279 -3.59 10.47 9.97
CA ILE A 279 -3.90 9.09 10.35
C ILE A 279 -4.20 8.96 11.85
N ALA A 280 -3.48 9.70 12.70
CA ALA A 280 -3.77 9.75 14.14
C ALA A 280 -5.17 10.32 14.40
N ASP A 281 -5.46 11.51 13.87
CA ASP A 281 -6.76 12.18 14.01
C ASP A 281 -7.92 11.30 13.51
N MET A 282 -7.71 10.60 12.39
CA MET A 282 -8.70 9.69 11.82
C MET A 282 -8.97 8.48 12.71
N ALA A 283 -7.94 7.91 13.33
CA ALA A 283 -8.11 6.77 14.23
C ALA A 283 -8.82 7.20 15.53
N GLU A 284 -8.44 8.35 16.10
CA GLU A 284 -9.12 8.93 17.27
C GLU A 284 -10.58 9.23 16.98
N HIS A 285 -10.88 9.87 15.85
CA HIS A 285 -12.26 10.17 15.46
C HIS A 285 -13.09 8.90 15.26
N ALA A 286 -12.49 7.85 14.69
CA ALA A 286 -13.17 6.59 14.49
C ALA A 286 -13.54 5.92 15.83
N TRP A 287 -12.61 5.90 16.80
CA TRP A 287 -12.90 5.39 18.14
C TRP A 287 -13.95 6.23 18.87
N ALA A 288 -13.86 7.56 18.81
CA ALA A 288 -14.86 8.43 19.42
C ALA A 288 -16.28 8.21 18.85
N GLU A 289 -16.40 7.97 17.54
CA GLU A 289 -17.68 7.65 16.91
C GLU A 289 -18.16 6.23 17.24
N HIS A 290 -17.25 5.26 17.36
CA HIS A 290 -17.56 3.91 17.83
C HIS A 290 -18.15 3.95 19.25
N ASP A 291 -17.45 4.59 20.18
CA ASP A 291 -17.86 4.69 21.58
C ASP A 291 -19.22 5.39 21.72
N ARG A 292 -19.46 6.45 20.93
CA ARG A 292 -20.75 7.16 20.88
C ARG A 292 -21.91 6.26 20.46
N ARG A 293 -21.69 5.31 19.54
CA ARG A 293 -22.74 4.41 19.03
C ARG A 293 -22.93 3.16 19.91
N CYS A 294 -21.94 2.84 20.72
CA CYS A 294 -21.98 1.71 21.65
C CYS A 294 -22.45 2.10 23.06
N ALA A 295 -22.47 3.39 23.39
CA ALA A 295 -23.14 3.96 24.56
C ALA A 295 -24.66 3.99 24.38
#